data_AF-A0A833USW0-F1
#
_entry.id   AF-A0A833USW0-F1
#
_cell.length_a   1.000
_cell.length_b   1.000
_cell.length_c   1.000
_cell.angle_alpha   90.00
_cell.angle_beta   90.00
_cell.angle_gamma   90.00
#
_symmetry.space_group_name_H-M   'P 1'
#
loop_
_entity.id
_entity.type
_entity.pdbx_description
1 polymer ?
#
loop_
_entity_poly.entity_id
_entity_poly.type
_entity_poly.pdbx_seq_one_letter_code
_entity_poly.pdbx_strand_id
1 'polypeptide(L)'
;MIANKDQIIVQAQEVKNSGNISSATSQVSLKSQNLNNSGLISSADELSIDQQEFLTNTGTLNAARIVLNAKNLKNSGSIEQTGTQSLKLVSASISNNAGRIGLVKKSEIPEGSGNNNTGNTVDTGSTEIKPNNPAKDGGRVESANDGSIAKIQKNYDTGYINVKEQLNNDKGGIVAYGVVDIDTNNVLENREGKINLGHIKVQGENFNNDQGQLTVQQADISTSTLSNQSGQITVNKNLSIQSKIANNDKGIIQTVERLDLQTADQLSNREGKIASGQQLSIQAGQVNNQSGLLYSEQANIALDVDKNLDNSSGIIQAKDQLNLNSQKLNNRLGQILAENIEQKHDSVENTEGSIVAKQNLKSIVEQFDNNKGEIQAQNIQFTHVQLNNSGNIYADQNLKIAAQLLQNAGTLSAGQNIQLNSKSVEHENSGLIVAGLDRQGKLGALGDLNIIADQVALHGKSFAGNTLNVQASLQSKDLDVSASGTNINVLQAEQANGKNLTTGHATDLSNTIQTQTSGWHLESH
;
A
#
# COMPACT_ATOMS: atom_id res chain seq x y z
N MET A 1 42.19 25.60 18.02
CA MET A 1 41.65 26.69 18.87
C MET A 1 40.79 26.04 19.94
N ILE A 2 41.16 26.21 21.20
CA ILE A 2 40.39 25.64 22.33
C ILE A 2 40.09 26.80 23.28
N ALA A 3 38.81 27.01 23.59
CA ALA A 3 38.35 27.99 24.56
C ALA A 3 37.60 27.26 25.68
N ASN A 4 37.90 27.57 26.94
CA ASN A 4 37.25 26.92 28.07
C ASN A 4 35.89 27.58 28.36
N LYS A 5 35.90 28.88 28.67
CA LYS A 5 34.69 29.65 29.01
C LYS A 5 34.19 30.59 27.91
N ASP A 6 35.03 30.84 26.91
CA ASP A 6 34.78 31.90 25.94
C ASP A 6 34.15 31.38 24.65
N GLN A 7 33.44 32.28 23.97
CA GLN A 7 32.96 32.07 22.63
C GLN A 7 34.13 32.07 21.64
N ILE A 8 34.06 31.21 20.62
CA ILE A 8 34.95 31.28 19.45
C ILE A 8 34.18 31.89 18.27
N ILE A 9 34.74 32.93 17.66
CA ILE A 9 34.23 33.53 16.42
C ILE A 9 35.34 33.46 15.37
N VAL A 10 35.05 32.83 14.23
CA VAL A 10 35.95 32.79 13.07
C VAL A 10 35.24 33.45 11.90
N GLN A 11 35.86 34.48 11.33
CA GLN A 11 35.43 35.11 10.09
C GLN A 11 36.61 35.10 9.12
N ALA A 12 36.48 34.37 8.02
CA ALA A 12 37.55 34.22 7.04
C ALA A 12 36.96 33.92 5.66
N GLN A 13 37.75 34.08 4.59
CA GLN A 13 37.33 33.58 3.28
C GLN A 13 37.36 32.04 3.27
N GLU A 14 38.47 31.47 3.73
CA GLU A 14 38.75 30.03 3.75
C GLU A 14 39.06 29.57 5.18
N VAL A 15 38.37 28.54 5.65
CA VAL A 15 38.68 27.88 6.92
C VAL A 15 39.08 26.43 6.64
N LYS A 16 40.30 26.05 7.03
CA LYS A 16 40.78 24.66 6.97
C LYS A 16 41.07 24.18 8.38
N ASN A 17 40.32 23.20 8.86
CA ASN A 17 40.53 22.58 10.16
C ASN A 17 40.90 21.11 10.02
N SER A 18 42.12 20.77 10.44
CA SER A 18 42.59 19.39 10.63
C SER A 18 42.81 19.01 12.09
N GLY A 19 42.61 19.96 13.02
CA GLY A 19 42.85 19.81 14.44
C GLY A 19 41.56 19.94 15.25
N ASN A 20 41.59 20.70 16.34
CA ASN A 20 40.44 20.92 17.21
C ASN A 20 40.07 22.41 17.25
N ILE A 21 38.80 22.73 16.93
CA ILE A 21 38.15 24.02 17.21
C ILE A 21 37.03 23.74 18.21
N SER A 22 37.22 24.05 19.50
CA SER A 22 36.21 23.74 20.50
C SER A 22 36.02 24.77 21.60
N SER A 23 34.76 24.95 22.02
CA SER A 23 34.40 25.68 23.25
C SER A 23 33.74 24.75 24.26
N ALA A 24 34.25 24.72 25.50
CA ALA A 24 33.80 23.78 26.54
C ALA A 24 32.56 24.22 27.32
N THR A 25 32.20 25.50 27.30
CA THR A 25 30.99 26.00 27.96
C THR A 25 30.20 27.01 27.15
N SER A 26 30.66 27.38 25.96
CA SER A 26 30.07 28.46 25.17
C SER A 26 29.91 28.07 23.69
N GLN A 27 29.48 29.03 22.88
CA GLN A 27 29.18 28.86 21.46
C GLN A 27 30.41 28.96 20.56
N VAL A 28 30.32 28.34 19.39
CA VAL A 28 31.31 28.43 18.32
C VAL A 28 30.60 28.94 17.06
N SER A 29 31.07 30.06 16.50
CA SER A 29 30.50 30.69 15.30
C SER A 29 31.55 30.78 14.18
N LEU A 30 31.27 30.17 13.03
CA LEU A 30 32.14 30.20 11.86
C LEU A 30 31.38 30.82 10.69
N LYS A 31 31.92 31.91 10.14
CA LYS A 31 31.44 32.52 8.90
C LYS A 31 32.55 32.53 7.85
N SER A 32 32.32 31.85 6.73
CA SER A 32 33.31 31.81 5.64
C SER A 32 32.70 31.60 4.25
N GLN A 33 33.51 31.77 3.19
CA GLN A 33 33.10 31.30 1.87
C GLN A 33 33.14 29.78 1.83
N ASN A 34 34.26 29.22 2.28
CA ASN A 34 34.51 27.79 2.29
C ASN A 34 35.03 27.31 3.64
N LEU A 35 34.52 26.16 4.10
CA LEU A 35 35.00 25.44 5.26
C LEU A 35 35.35 23.99 4.88
N ASN A 36 36.61 23.60 5.09
CA ASN A 36 37.08 22.23 4.99
C ASN A 36 37.46 21.73 6.38
N ASN A 37 36.66 20.80 6.93
CA ASN A 37 36.88 20.20 8.22
C ASN A 37 37.21 18.71 8.08
N SER A 38 38.45 18.35 8.42
CA SER A 38 38.89 16.96 8.66
C SER A 38 39.17 16.66 10.14
N GLY A 39 39.18 17.69 10.98
CA GLY A 39 39.33 17.59 12.44
C GLY A 39 38.01 17.61 13.21
N LEU A 40 38.06 18.09 14.44
CA LEU A 40 36.89 18.32 15.29
C LEU A 40 36.53 19.80 15.33
N ILE A 41 35.26 20.11 15.15
CA ILE A 41 34.64 21.38 15.54
C ILE A 41 33.54 21.07 16.55
N SER A 42 33.67 21.56 17.78
CA SER A 42 32.77 21.20 18.88
C SER A 42 32.31 22.41 19.68
N SER A 43 31.05 22.42 20.10
CA SER A 43 30.50 23.47 20.96
C SER A 43 29.66 22.85 22.05
N ALA A 44 29.90 23.23 23.30
CA ALA A 44 29.07 22.77 24.42
C ALA A 44 27.62 23.31 24.37
N ASP A 45 27.39 24.39 23.63
CA ASP A 45 26.09 25.04 23.45
C ASP A 45 25.69 25.02 21.97
N GLU A 46 25.84 26.14 21.25
CA GLU A 46 25.52 26.24 19.83
C GLU A 46 26.78 26.22 18.96
N LEU A 47 26.73 25.43 17.88
CA LEU A 47 27.63 25.54 16.75
C LEU A 47 26.89 26.20 15.58
N SER A 48 27.22 27.47 15.31
CA SER A 48 26.68 28.24 14.20
C SER A 48 27.68 28.27 13.05
N ILE A 49 27.31 27.72 11.90
CA ILE A 49 28.15 27.67 10.71
C ILE A 49 27.39 28.34 9.55
N ASP A 50 27.93 29.44 9.02
CA ASP A 50 27.38 30.18 7.89
C ASP A 50 28.39 30.21 6.74
N GLN A 51 28.13 29.44 5.67
CA GLN A 51 29.04 29.20 4.56
C GLN A 51 28.43 29.68 3.25
N GLN A 52 29.12 30.59 2.55
CA GLN A 52 28.59 31.18 1.33
C GLN A 52 28.58 30.19 0.16
N GLU A 53 29.56 29.28 0.08
CA GLU A 53 29.73 28.37 -1.06
C GLU A 53 29.81 26.90 -0.62
N PHE A 54 30.89 26.46 0.04
CA PHE A 54 31.10 25.03 0.33
C PHE A 54 31.41 24.75 1.80
N LEU A 55 30.75 23.71 2.34
CA LEU A 55 31.14 23.03 3.57
C LEU A 55 31.52 21.59 3.23
N THR A 56 32.80 21.25 3.36
CA THR A 56 33.29 19.86 3.29
C THR A 56 33.63 19.37 4.68
N ASN A 57 32.94 18.33 5.14
CA ASN A 57 33.17 17.69 6.43
C ASN A 57 33.55 16.21 6.24
N THR A 58 34.81 15.89 6.50
CA THR A 58 35.30 14.51 6.66
C THR A 58 35.60 14.17 8.12
N GLY A 59 35.67 15.18 8.99
CA GLY A 59 35.85 15.05 10.42
C GLY A 59 34.54 15.03 11.21
N THR A 60 34.52 15.69 12.36
CA THR A 60 33.34 15.76 13.24
C THR A 60 32.93 17.22 13.49
N LEU A 61 31.64 17.50 13.29
CA LEU A 61 30.95 18.70 13.77
C LEU A 61 29.97 18.23 14.85
N ASN A 62 30.13 18.66 16.10
CA ASN A 62 29.27 18.21 17.18
C ASN A 62 28.91 19.35 18.14
N ALA A 63 27.63 19.46 18.51
CA ALA A 63 27.21 20.45 19.49
C ALA A 63 25.90 20.07 20.18
N ALA A 64 25.53 20.79 21.24
CA ALA A 64 24.20 20.64 21.83
C ALA A 64 23.13 21.10 20.84
N ARG A 65 23.37 22.22 20.14
CA ARG A 65 22.57 22.68 18.99
C ARG A 65 23.47 22.95 17.79
N ILE A 66 23.05 22.52 16.61
CA ILE A 66 23.70 22.84 15.34
C ILE A 66 22.79 23.75 14.51
N VAL A 67 23.34 24.89 14.09
CA VAL A 67 22.74 25.78 13.09
C VAL A 67 23.72 25.86 11.93
N LEU A 68 23.36 25.25 10.81
CA LEU A 68 24.23 25.14 9.64
C LEU A 68 23.50 25.72 8.42
N ASN A 69 24.11 26.74 7.83
CA ASN A 69 23.75 27.29 6.54
C ASN A 69 24.95 27.13 5.60
N ALA A 70 24.75 26.45 4.48
CA ALA A 70 25.77 26.33 3.44
C ALA A 70 25.07 26.32 2.08
N LYS A 71 25.68 26.83 1.01
CA LYS A 71 25.12 26.61 -0.34
C LYS A 71 25.26 25.14 -0.76
N ASN A 72 26.43 24.56 -0.53
CA ASN A 72 26.72 23.15 -0.79
C ASN A 72 27.34 22.49 0.43
N LEU A 73 26.71 21.42 0.93
CA LEU A 73 27.23 20.60 2.02
C LEU A 73 27.69 19.24 1.48
N LYS A 74 28.97 18.93 1.65
CA LYS A 74 29.53 17.60 1.44
C LYS A 74 29.96 17.01 2.78
N ASN A 75 29.25 16.00 3.24
CA ASN A 75 29.55 15.27 4.46
C ASN A 75 29.89 13.81 4.16
N SER A 76 31.09 13.39 4.56
CA SER A 76 31.47 11.98 4.68
C SER A 76 31.98 11.66 6.09
N GLY A 77 31.90 12.63 7.00
CA GLY A 77 32.21 12.50 8.41
C GLY A 77 30.94 12.48 9.26
N SER A 78 30.99 13.12 10.43
CA SER A 78 29.87 13.17 11.37
C SER A 78 29.41 14.61 11.63
N ILE A 79 28.11 14.85 11.52
CA ILE A 79 27.41 16.08 11.95
C ILE A 79 26.38 15.66 12.99
N GLU A 80 26.75 15.82 14.25
CA GLU A 80 26.11 15.15 15.37
C GLU A 80 25.61 16.16 16.40
N GLN A 81 24.30 16.28 16.49
CA GLN A 81 23.68 17.07 17.55
C GLN A 81 23.41 16.18 18.77
N THR A 82 23.76 16.68 19.95
CA THR A 82 23.68 15.92 21.22
C THR A 82 22.58 16.40 22.15
N GLY A 83 22.14 17.66 21.99
CA GLY A 83 21.06 18.24 22.77
C GLY A 83 19.68 17.96 22.19
N THR A 84 18.66 18.22 23.00
CA THR A 84 17.23 18.07 22.62
C THR A 84 16.71 19.26 21.83
N GLN A 85 17.56 20.26 21.57
CA GLN A 85 17.22 21.39 20.72
C GLN A 85 16.96 20.93 19.29
N SER A 86 16.46 21.84 18.50
CA SER A 86 16.05 21.61 17.14
C SER A 86 17.23 21.83 16.18
N LEU A 87 17.61 20.78 15.44
CA LEU A 87 18.65 20.83 14.41
C LEU A 87 18.18 21.71 13.24
N LYS A 88 18.93 22.76 12.91
CA LYS A 88 18.66 23.59 11.72
C LYS A 88 19.76 23.40 10.70
N LEU A 89 19.42 22.83 9.55
CA LEU A 89 20.34 22.63 8.45
C LEU A 89 19.69 23.12 7.17
N VAL A 90 20.25 24.17 6.57
CA VAL A 90 19.77 24.73 5.30
C VAL A 90 20.88 24.61 4.27
N SER A 91 20.57 23.97 3.14
CA SER A 91 21.47 23.90 2.00
C SER A 91 20.75 23.92 0.66
N ALA A 92 21.42 24.39 -0.39
CA ALA A 92 20.90 24.16 -1.74
C ALA A 92 21.07 22.67 -2.09
N SER A 93 22.30 22.17 -1.96
CA SER A 93 22.65 20.77 -2.22
C SER A 93 23.31 20.12 -0.99
N ILE A 94 22.94 18.88 -0.67
CA ILE A 94 23.58 18.06 0.36
C ILE A 94 24.05 16.75 -0.27
N SER A 95 25.32 16.40 -0.06
CA SER A 95 25.84 15.05 -0.29
C SER A 95 26.33 14.50 1.04
N ASN A 96 25.60 13.51 1.58
CA ASN A 96 25.89 12.78 2.79
C ASN A 96 26.33 11.33 2.48
N ASN A 97 27.27 11.16 1.55
CA ASN A 97 27.69 9.83 1.12
C ASN A 97 28.56 9.15 2.18
N ALA A 98 28.08 8.02 2.72
CA ALA A 98 28.69 7.32 3.86
C ALA A 98 28.89 8.16 5.14
N GLY A 99 28.31 9.37 5.19
CA GLY A 99 28.36 10.27 6.32
C GLY A 99 27.19 10.08 7.29
N ARG A 100 27.28 10.73 8.45
CA ARG A 100 26.19 10.80 9.43
C ARG A 100 25.76 12.24 9.67
N ILE A 101 24.44 12.48 9.66
CA ILE A 101 23.80 13.73 10.05
C ILE A 101 22.66 13.40 11.03
N GLY A 102 22.54 14.17 12.10
CA GLY A 102 21.36 14.12 12.96
C GLY A 102 21.71 13.99 14.44
N LEU A 103 20.85 13.31 15.20
CA LEU A 103 20.96 13.17 16.64
C LEU A 103 21.78 11.93 17.00
N VAL A 104 22.69 12.11 17.96
CA VAL A 104 23.40 10.99 18.56
C VAL A 104 22.38 10.15 19.35
N LYS A 105 22.31 8.84 19.08
CA LYS A 105 21.49 7.93 19.89
C LYS A 105 21.92 8.06 21.35
N LYS A 106 20.97 8.13 22.29
CA LYS A 106 21.25 7.81 23.70
C LYS A 106 21.61 6.31 23.75
N SER A 107 22.84 5.97 23.39
CA SER A 107 23.27 4.57 23.32
C SER A 107 23.62 4.12 24.73
N GLU A 108 22.95 3.04 25.12
CA GLU A 108 23.37 2.03 26.10
C GLU A 108 24.87 2.14 26.44
N ILE A 109 25.13 2.56 27.67
CA ILE A 109 26.46 2.50 28.28
C ILE A 109 26.94 1.05 28.08
N PRO A 110 28.12 0.82 27.49
CA PRO A 110 28.72 -0.50 27.53
C PRO A 110 28.88 -0.85 29.01
N GLU A 111 28.10 -1.81 29.53
CA GLU A 111 28.34 -2.37 30.84
C GLU A 111 29.75 -2.98 30.84
N GLY A 112 30.71 -2.16 31.28
CA GLY A 112 31.99 -2.66 31.71
C GLY A 112 31.74 -3.61 32.86
N SER A 113 32.04 -4.89 32.63
CA SER A 113 32.28 -5.92 33.63
C SER A 113 32.67 -5.35 35.00
N GLY A 114 31.73 -5.37 35.95
CA GLY A 114 31.94 -4.96 37.33
C GLY A 114 30.79 -5.46 38.21
N ASN A 115 31.06 -6.46 39.02
CA ASN A 115 30.13 -7.21 39.86
C ASN A 115 29.44 -6.38 40.98
N ASN A 116 28.26 -6.85 41.40
CA ASN A 116 27.54 -6.65 42.68
C ASN A 116 26.41 -5.59 42.82
N ASN A 117 25.18 -6.12 42.77
CA ASN A 117 24.10 -6.13 43.78
C ASN A 117 23.49 -4.83 44.39
N THR A 118 22.15 -4.89 44.45
CA THR A 118 21.15 -4.11 45.22
C THR A 118 20.71 -2.73 44.71
N GLY A 119 19.41 -2.60 44.43
CA GLY A 119 18.70 -1.33 44.47
C GLY A 119 17.87 -1.01 43.23
N ASN A 120 16.58 -1.35 43.27
CA ASN A 120 15.57 -0.78 42.41
C ASN A 120 15.47 0.74 42.66
N THR A 121 16.02 1.54 41.74
CA THR A 121 15.72 2.98 41.63
C THR A 121 15.35 3.28 40.19
N VAL A 122 14.10 3.72 40.01
CA VAL A 122 13.60 4.36 38.79
C VAL A 122 14.44 5.61 38.54
N ASP A 123 15.32 5.57 37.55
CA ASP A 123 16.10 6.73 37.11
C ASP A 123 15.22 7.61 36.20
N THR A 124 14.60 8.63 36.79
CA THR A 124 13.97 9.78 36.10
C THR A 124 14.99 10.87 35.76
N GLY A 125 16.28 10.56 35.71
CA GLY A 125 17.37 11.48 35.38
C GLY A 125 17.58 11.66 33.89
N SER A 126 17.12 12.79 33.36
CA SER A 126 17.55 13.33 32.08
C SER A 126 19.04 13.73 32.12
N THR A 127 19.96 12.77 32.01
CA THR A 127 21.37 13.08 31.77
C THR A 127 21.55 13.52 30.31
N GLU A 128 21.74 14.82 30.09
CA GLU A 128 22.10 15.40 28.79
C GLU A 128 23.33 14.70 28.20
N ILE A 129 23.25 14.26 26.94
CA ILE A 129 24.44 13.82 26.19
C ILE A 129 25.27 15.07 25.95
N LYS A 130 26.51 15.10 26.47
CA LYS A 130 27.40 16.23 26.26
C LYS A 130 28.13 16.09 24.92
N PRO A 131 28.35 17.20 24.21
CA PRO A 131 29.22 17.23 23.04
C PRO A 131 30.58 16.60 23.33
N ASN A 132 31.13 15.83 22.39
CA ASN A 132 32.49 15.32 22.53
C ASN A 132 33.46 16.51 22.44
N ASN A 133 34.07 16.86 23.57
CA ASN A 133 35.03 17.95 23.66
C ASN A 133 36.36 17.46 24.25
N PRO A 134 37.43 17.34 23.43
CA PRO A 134 38.76 16.94 23.88
C PRO A 134 39.50 18.02 24.66
N ALA A 135 38.92 19.21 24.87
CA ALA A 135 39.47 20.24 25.74
C ALA A 135 39.49 19.77 27.20
N LYS A 136 40.49 18.95 27.56
CA LYS A 136 40.72 18.47 28.93
C LYS A 136 41.75 19.31 29.69
N ASP A 137 42.38 20.30 29.06
CA ASP A 137 43.54 21.03 29.59
C ASP A 137 43.48 22.56 29.34
N GLY A 138 42.53 23.26 29.97
CA GLY A 138 42.55 24.72 30.02
C GLY A 138 42.43 25.20 31.45
N GLY A 139 43.55 25.61 32.07
CA GLY A 139 43.62 26.09 33.45
C GLY A 139 42.47 27.01 33.87
N ARG A 140 42.06 26.88 35.14
CA ARG A 140 40.95 27.64 35.73
C ARG A 140 41.35 29.12 35.86
N VAL A 141 40.81 29.98 35.01
CA VAL A 141 40.72 31.42 35.31
C VAL A 141 39.35 31.66 35.94
N GLU A 142 39.38 32.06 37.21
CA GLU A 142 38.22 32.56 37.92
C GLU A 142 38.19 34.07 37.76
N SER A 143 37.16 34.59 37.09
CA SER A 143 36.80 36.00 37.21
C SER A 143 36.22 36.18 38.61
N ALA A 144 36.83 37.04 39.41
CA ALA A 144 36.25 37.46 40.68
C ALA A 144 34.96 38.24 40.38
N ASN A 145 33.86 37.80 40.99
CA ASN A 145 32.47 38.26 40.83
C ASN A 145 31.76 37.79 39.55
N ASP A 146 31.05 36.66 39.67
CA ASP A 146 29.88 36.39 38.83
C ASP A 146 28.70 36.06 39.75
N GLY A 147 27.96 37.11 40.12
CA GLY A 147 26.73 36.97 40.87
C GLY A 147 25.68 36.32 39.98
N SER A 148 25.27 35.11 40.34
CA SER A 148 24.01 34.46 39.95
C SER A 148 23.45 34.93 38.60
N ILE A 149 24.09 34.55 37.50
CA ILE A 149 23.44 34.62 36.19
C ILE A 149 22.31 33.58 36.24
N ALA A 150 21.07 34.04 36.26
CA ALA A 150 19.93 33.16 36.02
C ALA A 150 20.20 32.40 34.71
N LYS A 151 20.18 31.07 34.73
CA LYS A 151 20.16 30.27 33.49
C LYS A 151 18.95 30.75 32.69
N ILE A 152 19.18 31.61 31.69
CA ILE A 152 18.14 32.04 30.78
C ILE A 152 17.66 30.77 30.09
N GLN A 153 16.39 30.42 30.30
CA GLN A 153 15.76 29.32 29.59
C GLN A 153 15.74 29.72 28.11
N LYS A 154 16.63 29.12 27.32
CA LYS A 154 16.75 29.38 25.89
C LYS A 154 15.57 28.70 25.19
N ASN A 155 14.65 29.49 24.66
CA ASN A 155 13.62 29.01 23.74
C ASN A 155 14.23 28.93 22.34
N TYR A 156 14.17 27.75 21.73
CA TYR A 156 14.69 27.50 20.39
C TYR A 156 13.52 27.22 19.44
N ASP A 157 13.59 27.76 18.22
CA ASP A 157 12.66 27.42 17.15
C ASP A 157 12.71 25.92 16.81
N THR A 158 11.65 25.38 16.21
CA THR A 158 11.60 24.02 15.67
C THR A 158 12.64 23.77 14.58
N GLY A 159 13.16 22.54 14.52
CA GLY A 159 14.35 22.14 13.77
C GLY A 159 13.95 21.52 12.45
N TYR A 160 14.69 21.87 11.41
CA TYR A 160 14.35 21.52 10.04
C TYR A 160 15.62 21.30 9.23
N ILE A 161 15.59 20.28 8.37
CA ILE A 161 16.55 20.11 7.28
C ILE A 161 15.86 20.61 6.01
N ASN A 162 16.33 21.71 5.42
CA ASN A 162 15.78 22.24 4.18
C ASN A 162 16.80 22.13 3.06
N VAL A 163 16.46 21.37 2.02
CA VAL A 163 17.29 21.12 0.84
C VAL A 163 16.59 21.66 -0.40
N LYS A 164 17.16 22.68 -1.03
CA LYS A 164 16.51 23.41 -2.13
C LYS A 164 16.65 22.76 -3.51
N GLU A 165 17.59 21.85 -3.71
CA GLU A 165 17.88 21.28 -5.04
C GLU A 165 18.13 19.78 -5.07
N GLN A 166 19.00 19.26 -4.19
CA GLN A 166 19.27 17.81 -4.16
C GLN A 166 19.79 17.36 -2.81
N LEU A 167 19.26 16.24 -2.34
CA LEU A 167 19.80 15.49 -1.23
C LEU A 167 20.27 14.14 -1.74
N ASN A 168 21.58 13.90 -1.71
CA ASN A 168 22.15 12.58 -1.84
C ASN A 168 22.54 12.06 -0.45
N ASN A 169 21.87 11.02 0.01
CA ASN A 169 22.13 10.27 1.24
C ASN A 169 22.52 8.81 0.92
N ASP A 170 23.08 8.54 -0.25
CA ASP A 170 23.49 7.19 -0.62
C ASP A 170 24.49 6.65 0.40
N LYS A 171 24.24 5.45 0.93
CA LYS A 171 25.07 4.79 1.97
C LYS A 171 25.23 5.59 3.27
N GLY A 172 24.56 6.74 3.38
CA GLY A 172 24.62 7.67 4.49
C GLY A 172 23.53 7.43 5.52
N GLY A 173 23.66 8.08 6.67
CA GLY A 173 22.65 8.12 7.71
C GLY A 173 22.19 9.54 8.01
N ILE A 174 20.88 9.81 7.87
CA ILE A 174 20.22 11.01 8.39
C ILE A 174 19.21 10.56 9.45
N VAL A 175 19.57 10.67 10.72
CA VAL A 175 18.81 10.05 11.81
C VAL A 175 18.55 11.04 12.93
N ALA A 176 17.28 11.36 13.17
CA ALA A 176 16.82 12.21 14.26
C ALA A 176 15.57 11.67 14.96
N TYR A 177 15.32 10.35 14.89
CA TYR A 177 14.33 9.63 15.72
C TYR A 177 12.93 10.24 15.76
N GLY A 178 12.45 10.81 14.66
CA GLY A 178 11.09 11.36 14.59
C GLY A 178 10.92 12.81 15.02
N VAL A 179 11.98 13.54 15.39
CA VAL A 179 11.85 14.92 15.92
C VAL A 179 12.36 16.03 15.01
N VAL A 180 12.94 15.68 13.86
CA VAL A 180 13.40 16.65 12.84
C VAL A 180 12.67 16.37 11.55
N ASP A 181 12.13 17.43 10.96
CA ASP A 181 11.45 17.37 9.68
C ASP A 181 12.41 17.72 8.54
N ILE A 182 12.11 17.23 7.33
CA ILE A 182 12.91 17.51 6.14
C ILE A 182 12.06 17.89 4.93
N ASP A 183 12.45 18.98 4.26
CA ASP A 183 11.99 19.33 2.92
C ASP A 183 13.12 19.11 1.95
N THR A 184 12.87 18.30 0.92
CA THR A 184 13.78 18.16 -0.22
C THR A 184 13.06 18.57 -1.49
N ASN A 185 13.71 19.40 -2.28
CA ASN A 185 13.24 19.78 -3.61
C ASN A 185 14.07 19.07 -4.68
N ASN A 186 13.47 18.86 -5.85
CA ASN A 186 14.02 18.30 -7.08
C ASN A 186 14.51 16.83 -7.00
N VAL A 187 15.55 16.49 -6.22
CA VAL A 187 16.07 15.11 -6.14
C VAL A 187 16.34 14.66 -4.70
N LEU A 188 15.89 13.45 -4.36
CA LEU A 188 16.27 12.70 -3.16
C LEU A 188 16.84 11.33 -3.55
N GLU A 189 18.13 11.11 -3.31
CA GLU A 189 18.79 9.80 -3.45
C GLU A 189 19.08 9.24 -2.05
N ASN A 190 18.64 8.02 -1.77
CA ASN A 190 18.84 7.32 -0.50
C ASN A 190 19.22 5.86 -0.72
N ARG A 191 20.02 5.56 -1.75
CA ARG A 191 20.36 4.18 -2.10
C ARG A 191 21.28 3.56 -1.07
N GLU A 192 20.94 2.38 -0.58
CA GLU A 192 21.64 1.74 0.56
C GLU A 192 21.76 2.67 1.80
N GLY A 193 21.00 3.76 1.83
CA GLY A 193 21.05 4.80 2.85
C GLY A 193 19.95 4.62 3.89
N LYS A 194 20.06 5.39 4.98
CA LYS A 194 19.06 5.39 6.06
C LYS A 194 18.62 6.80 6.39
N ILE A 195 17.30 7.02 6.35
CA ILE A 195 16.64 8.23 6.81
C ILE A 195 15.65 7.84 7.91
N ASN A 196 15.80 8.43 9.09
CA ASN A 196 14.85 8.28 10.21
C ASN A 196 14.52 9.64 10.83
N LEU A 197 13.35 10.18 10.51
CA LEU A 197 12.98 11.58 10.75
C LEU A 197 11.51 11.70 11.17
N GLY A 198 11.07 12.92 11.49
CA GLY A 198 9.68 13.24 11.83
C GLY A 198 8.80 13.22 10.59
N HIS A 199 8.54 14.38 10.02
CA HIS A 199 7.87 14.55 8.75
C HIS A 199 8.89 14.68 7.61
N ILE A 200 8.62 14.05 6.49
CA ILE A 200 9.37 14.26 5.24
C ILE A 200 8.44 14.79 4.16
N LYS A 201 8.87 15.86 3.49
CA LYS A 201 8.29 16.36 2.26
C LYS A 201 9.30 16.26 1.13
N VAL A 202 8.93 15.55 0.07
CA VAL A 202 9.75 15.45 -1.16
C VAL A 202 8.95 16.04 -2.30
N GLN A 203 9.52 17.02 -3.00
CA GLN A 203 8.87 17.64 -4.18
C GLN A 203 9.88 17.70 -5.32
N GLY A 204 9.59 17.16 -6.51
CA GLY A 204 10.54 17.32 -7.61
C GLY A 204 10.50 16.27 -8.71
N GLU A 205 11.66 15.98 -9.28
CA GLU A 205 11.81 15.03 -10.37
C GLU A 205 11.95 13.60 -9.84
N ASN A 206 12.85 13.34 -8.89
CA ASN A 206 13.19 11.97 -8.52
C ASN A 206 13.28 11.74 -7.00
N PHE A 207 12.69 10.64 -6.55
CA PHE A 207 13.01 10.03 -5.26
C PHE A 207 13.46 8.58 -5.48
N ASN A 208 14.73 8.28 -5.19
CA ASN A 208 15.28 6.94 -5.20
C ASN A 208 15.59 6.47 -3.78
N ASN A 209 14.95 5.40 -3.34
CA ASN A 209 15.15 4.69 -2.08
C ASN A 209 15.54 3.21 -2.32
N ASP A 210 16.14 2.89 -3.46
CA ASP A 210 16.52 1.51 -3.81
C ASP A 210 17.51 0.94 -2.80
N GLN A 211 17.22 -0.25 -2.26
CA GLN A 211 17.98 -0.85 -1.14
C GLN A 211 18.09 0.05 0.12
N GLY A 212 17.38 1.18 0.15
CA GLY A 212 17.42 2.18 1.21
C GLY A 212 16.33 1.95 2.27
N GLN A 213 16.45 2.69 3.37
CA GLN A 213 15.47 2.70 4.45
C GLN A 213 15.01 4.13 4.72
N LEU A 214 13.70 4.35 4.61
CA LEU A 214 13.00 5.55 5.06
C LEU A 214 12.03 5.16 6.17
N THR A 215 12.24 5.67 7.39
CA THR A 215 11.36 5.46 8.54
C THR A 215 10.95 6.80 9.13
N VAL A 216 9.69 7.18 8.97
CA VAL A 216 9.22 8.53 9.33
C VAL A 216 7.88 8.50 10.04
N GLN A 217 7.53 9.60 10.72
CA GLN A 217 6.22 9.76 11.33
C GLN A 217 5.15 10.06 10.29
N GLN A 218 5.43 10.95 9.34
CA GLN A 218 4.52 11.38 8.27
C GLN A 218 5.34 11.57 6.99
N ALA A 219 4.73 11.33 5.82
CA ALA A 219 5.41 11.57 4.54
C ALA A 219 4.46 12.13 3.48
N ASP A 220 4.89 13.20 2.81
CA ASP A 220 4.25 13.76 1.63
C ASP A 220 5.27 13.80 0.47
N ILE A 221 5.10 12.90 -0.50
CA ILE A 221 6.01 12.70 -1.63
C ILE A 221 5.29 13.12 -2.91
N SER A 222 5.84 14.08 -3.64
CA SER A 222 5.34 14.56 -4.92
C SER A 222 6.51 14.58 -5.93
N THR A 223 6.65 13.55 -6.76
CA THR A 223 7.81 13.41 -7.66
C THR A 223 7.45 12.94 -9.07
N SER A 224 8.21 13.29 -10.11
CA SER A 224 8.02 12.64 -11.42
C SER A 224 8.23 11.13 -11.31
N THR A 225 9.30 10.68 -10.66
CA THR A 225 9.61 9.27 -10.43
C THR A 225 9.85 8.94 -8.96
N LEU A 226 9.33 7.79 -8.52
CA LEU A 226 9.64 7.17 -7.26
C LEU A 226 10.19 5.76 -7.51
N SER A 227 11.38 5.46 -7.00
CA SER A 227 11.94 4.09 -6.98
C SER A 227 12.21 3.66 -5.55
N ASN A 228 11.71 2.50 -5.17
CA ASN A 228 11.88 1.85 -3.88
C ASN A 228 12.23 0.36 -4.06
N GLN A 229 13.04 0.04 -5.08
CA GLN A 229 13.34 -1.34 -5.45
C GLN A 229 14.16 -2.02 -4.36
N SER A 230 13.63 -3.12 -3.81
CA SER A 230 14.18 -3.77 -2.61
C SER A 230 14.46 -2.80 -1.43
N GLY A 231 13.83 -1.63 -1.46
CA GLY A 231 13.92 -0.63 -0.41
C GLY A 231 12.76 -0.75 0.57
N GLN A 232 12.82 0.04 1.64
CA GLN A 232 11.77 0.12 2.64
C GLN A 232 11.36 1.58 2.89
N ILE A 233 10.07 1.85 2.75
CA ILE A 233 9.40 3.07 3.19
C ILE A 233 8.40 2.67 4.27
N THR A 234 8.62 3.09 5.51
CA THR A 234 7.75 2.83 6.66
C THR A 234 7.33 4.14 7.31
N VAL A 235 6.02 4.35 7.42
CA VAL A 235 5.43 5.58 7.95
C VAL A 235 4.51 5.25 9.13
N ASN A 236 4.58 6.02 10.22
CA ASN A 236 3.75 5.73 11.40
C ASN A 236 2.36 6.39 11.35
N LYS A 237 2.18 7.46 10.58
CA LYS A 237 0.90 8.16 10.42
C LYS A 237 0.41 8.04 8.98
N ASN A 238 0.15 9.14 8.30
CA ASN A 238 -0.32 9.11 6.92
C ASN A 238 0.86 9.15 5.95
N LEU A 239 0.70 8.46 4.83
CA LEU A 239 1.63 8.49 3.70
C LEU A 239 0.86 8.94 2.45
N SER A 240 1.26 10.08 1.89
CA SER A 240 0.78 10.57 0.60
C SER A 240 1.90 10.48 -0.43
N ILE A 241 1.66 9.76 -1.53
CA ILE A 241 2.55 9.68 -2.68
C ILE A 241 1.79 10.16 -3.91
N GLN A 242 2.34 11.14 -4.62
CA GLN A 242 1.89 11.55 -5.93
C GLN A 242 3.08 11.50 -6.88
N SER A 243 3.03 10.61 -7.87
CA SER A 243 4.07 10.51 -8.87
C SER A 243 3.55 10.35 -10.28
N LYS A 244 4.41 10.46 -11.29
CA LYS A 244 4.06 9.98 -12.63
C LYS A 244 4.25 8.48 -12.71
N ILE A 245 5.40 8.00 -12.24
CA ILE A 245 5.74 6.57 -12.17
C ILE A 245 6.25 6.23 -10.77
N ALA A 246 5.76 5.14 -10.19
CA ALA A 246 6.28 4.58 -8.95
C ALA A 246 6.67 3.11 -9.13
N ASN A 247 7.88 2.75 -8.67
CA ASN A 247 8.39 1.39 -8.70
C ASN A 247 8.72 0.91 -7.27
N ASN A 248 7.96 -0.07 -6.80
CA ASN A 248 8.12 -0.76 -5.52
C ASN A 248 8.49 -2.24 -5.70
N ASP A 249 9.13 -2.61 -6.81
CA ASP A 249 9.46 -4.02 -7.08
C ASP A 249 10.40 -4.57 -5.99
N LYS A 250 10.02 -5.71 -5.41
CA LYS A 250 10.71 -6.34 -4.26
C LYS A 250 10.83 -5.44 -3.03
N GLY A 251 10.21 -4.27 -3.05
CA GLY A 251 10.26 -3.27 -2.01
C GLY A 251 9.08 -3.37 -1.05
N ILE A 252 9.16 -2.59 0.03
CA ILE A 252 8.10 -2.45 1.01
C ILE A 252 7.74 -0.98 1.12
N ILE A 253 6.48 -0.65 0.88
CA ILE A 253 5.85 0.61 1.29
C ILE A 253 4.77 0.24 2.29
N GLN A 254 4.89 0.74 3.52
CA GLN A 254 3.89 0.47 4.55
C GLN A 254 3.62 1.66 5.45
N THR A 255 2.39 1.75 5.93
CA THR A 255 2.00 2.74 6.93
C THR A 255 1.07 2.17 7.99
N VAL A 256 1.05 2.77 9.19
CA VAL A 256 0.15 2.38 10.28
C VAL A 256 -1.23 3.05 10.17
N GLU A 257 -1.31 4.28 9.66
CA GLU A 257 -2.61 4.94 9.42
C GLU A 257 -3.03 4.81 7.96
N ARG A 258 -3.28 5.91 7.23
CA ARG A 258 -3.76 5.89 5.84
C ARG A 258 -2.61 5.99 4.83
N LEU A 259 -2.75 5.26 3.71
CA LEU A 259 -1.88 5.35 2.55
C LEU A 259 -2.68 5.83 1.34
N ASP A 260 -2.31 7.00 0.80
CA ASP A 260 -2.82 7.55 -0.44
C ASP A 260 -1.69 7.55 -1.50
N LEU A 261 -1.86 6.79 -2.60
CA LEU A 261 -0.86 6.68 -3.66
C LEU A 261 -1.50 6.99 -5.01
N GLN A 262 -1.00 8.02 -5.69
CA GLN A 262 -1.45 8.45 -6.99
C GLN A 262 -0.29 8.35 -7.98
N THR A 263 -0.48 7.64 -9.09
CA THR A 263 0.46 7.62 -10.21
C THR A 263 -0.23 8.02 -11.50
N ALA A 264 0.27 9.04 -12.21
CA ALA A 264 -0.34 9.43 -13.49
C ALA A 264 -0.25 8.32 -14.55
N ASP A 265 0.85 7.55 -14.57
CA ASP A 265 1.09 6.53 -15.59
C ASP A 265 1.09 5.11 -15.01
N GLN A 266 2.06 4.77 -14.14
CA GLN A 266 2.30 3.38 -13.74
C GLN A 266 2.74 3.24 -12.28
N LEU A 267 2.14 2.27 -11.61
CA LEU A 267 2.61 1.70 -10.35
C LEU A 267 3.08 0.26 -10.57
N SER A 268 4.35 -0.02 -10.29
CA SER A 268 4.90 -1.38 -10.23
C SER A 268 5.08 -1.82 -8.79
N ASN A 269 4.56 -2.99 -8.44
CA ASN A 269 4.67 -3.62 -7.13
C ASN A 269 5.00 -5.12 -7.27
N ARG A 270 5.83 -5.49 -8.26
CA ARG A 270 6.11 -6.91 -8.52
C ARG A 270 6.96 -7.49 -7.41
N GLU A 271 6.57 -8.65 -6.89
CA GLU A 271 7.23 -9.28 -5.74
C GLU A 271 7.36 -8.32 -4.52
N GLY A 272 6.59 -7.22 -4.51
CA GLY A 272 6.65 -6.15 -3.52
C GLY A 272 5.44 -6.15 -2.60
N LYS A 273 5.49 -5.27 -1.59
CA LYS A 273 4.40 -5.07 -0.63
C LYS A 273 4.02 -3.60 -0.52
N ILE A 274 2.74 -3.30 -0.68
CA ILE A 274 2.12 -2.02 -0.32
C ILE A 274 1.05 -2.30 0.72
N ALA A 275 1.24 -1.79 1.94
CA ALA A 275 0.35 -2.09 3.06
C ALA A 275 -0.06 -0.84 3.86
N SER A 276 -1.30 -0.84 4.32
CA SER A 276 -1.86 0.20 5.19
C SER A 276 -2.49 -0.43 6.42
N GLY A 277 -2.26 0.15 7.60
CA GLY A 277 -2.97 -0.25 8.82
C GLY A 277 -4.44 0.15 8.76
N GLN A 278 -4.77 1.25 8.09
CA GLN A 278 -6.13 1.71 7.84
C GLN A 278 -6.43 1.69 6.32
N GLN A 279 -7.08 2.73 5.78
CA GLN A 279 -7.46 2.82 4.38
C GLN A 279 -6.22 2.80 3.47
N LEU A 280 -6.29 2.03 2.39
CA LEU A 280 -5.37 2.12 1.25
C LEU A 280 -6.14 2.67 0.05
N SER A 281 -5.68 3.79 -0.50
CA SER A 281 -6.24 4.40 -1.71
C SER A 281 -5.16 4.45 -2.79
N ILE A 282 -5.42 3.85 -3.94
CA ILE A 282 -4.53 3.86 -5.09
C ILE A 282 -5.30 4.38 -6.31
N GLN A 283 -4.76 5.41 -6.95
CA GLN A 283 -5.21 5.91 -8.25
C GLN A 283 -4.05 5.80 -9.24
N ALA A 284 -4.22 5.10 -10.35
CA ALA A 284 -3.12 4.84 -11.27
C ALA A 284 -3.54 4.72 -12.73
N GLY A 285 -2.67 5.11 -13.67
CA GLY A 285 -2.90 4.76 -15.08
C GLY A 285 -2.88 3.24 -15.31
N GLN A 286 -1.92 2.55 -14.69
CA GLN A 286 -1.72 1.10 -14.70
C GLN A 286 -1.13 0.62 -13.37
N VAL A 287 -1.50 -0.58 -12.95
CA VAL A 287 -0.95 -1.24 -11.76
C VAL A 287 -0.45 -2.63 -12.12
N ASN A 288 0.82 -2.92 -11.81
CA ASN A 288 1.40 -4.24 -11.89
C ASN A 288 1.68 -4.77 -10.48
N ASN A 289 0.79 -5.62 -9.97
CA ASN A 289 0.89 -6.32 -8.69
C ASN A 289 1.27 -7.80 -8.88
N GLN A 290 2.00 -8.15 -9.95
CA GLN A 290 2.37 -9.53 -10.22
C GLN A 290 3.24 -10.11 -9.09
N SER A 291 2.79 -11.22 -8.49
CA SER A 291 3.42 -11.81 -7.29
C SER A 291 3.60 -10.83 -6.12
N GLY A 292 2.87 -9.70 -6.14
CA GLY A 292 2.92 -8.65 -5.13
C GLY A 292 1.77 -8.74 -4.14
N LEU A 293 1.82 -7.88 -3.12
CA LEU A 293 0.77 -7.74 -2.10
C LEU A 293 0.28 -6.29 -2.00
N LEU A 294 -1.02 -6.09 -2.19
CA LEU A 294 -1.75 -4.88 -1.77
C LEU A 294 -2.63 -5.24 -0.57
N TYR A 295 -2.42 -4.57 0.58
CA TYR A 295 -3.04 -4.98 1.84
C TYR A 295 -3.56 -3.81 2.67
N SER A 296 -4.77 -3.95 3.22
CA SER A 296 -5.30 -3.10 4.30
C SER A 296 -5.62 -3.97 5.52
N GLU A 297 -5.02 -3.65 6.66
CA GLU A 297 -5.12 -4.46 7.88
C GLU A 297 -6.48 -4.36 8.58
N GLN A 298 -7.02 -3.14 8.67
CA GLN A 298 -8.22 -2.88 9.48
C GLN A 298 -9.38 -2.26 8.71
N ALA A 299 -9.16 -1.81 7.47
CA ALA A 299 -10.14 -1.01 6.74
C ALA A 299 -10.28 -1.43 5.27
N ASN A 300 -10.56 -0.44 4.42
CA ASN A 300 -10.92 -0.65 3.02
C ASN A 300 -9.72 -0.43 2.10
N ILE A 301 -9.82 -1.02 0.91
CA ILE A 301 -9.00 -0.66 -0.25
C ILE A 301 -9.90 -0.01 -1.30
N ALA A 302 -9.46 1.14 -1.81
CA ALA A 302 -10.01 1.75 -3.02
C ALA A 302 -8.91 1.76 -4.10
N LEU A 303 -9.14 1.03 -5.20
CA LEU A 303 -8.19 0.88 -6.30
C LEU A 303 -8.87 1.33 -7.60
N ASP A 304 -8.50 2.50 -8.08
CA ASP A 304 -9.01 3.10 -9.31
C ASP A 304 -7.89 3.16 -10.35
N VAL A 305 -8.01 2.35 -11.40
CA VAL A 305 -6.93 2.13 -12.37
C VAL A 305 -7.43 2.40 -13.78
N ASP A 306 -6.92 3.42 -14.47
CA ASP A 306 -7.48 3.83 -15.77
C ASP A 306 -7.48 2.72 -16.82
N LYS A 307 -6.46 1.86 -16.83
CA LYS A 307 -6.27 0.81 -17.85
C LYS A 307 -6.19 -0.57 -17.21
N ASN A 308 -4.96 -1.08 -17.02
CA ASN A 308 -4.70 -2.46 -16.66
C ASN A 308 -4.33 -2.56 -15.18
N LEU A 309 -5.06 -3.42 -14.47
CA LEU A 309 -4.70 -3.94 -13.16
C LEU A 309 -4.26 -5.40 -13.34
N ASP A 310 -2.95 -5.65 -13.25
CA ASP A 310 -2.39 -7.00 -13.28
C ASP A 310 -2.15 -7.48 -11.85
N ASN A 311 -2.96 -8.43 -11.39
CA ASN A 311 -2.83 -9.14 -10.12
C ASN A 311 -2.40 -10.60 -10.33
N SER A 312 -1.74 -10.93 -11.44
CA SER A 312 -1.39 -12.33 -11.72
C SER A 312 -0.40 -12.88 -10.68
N SER A 313 -0.74 -14.03 -10.10
CA SER A 313 -0.04 -14.61 -8.93
C SER A 313 0.09 -13.67 -7.72
N GLY A 314 -0.59 -12.52 -7.73
CA GLY A 314 -0.55 -11.50 -6.68
C GLY A 314 -1.71 -11.64 -5.70
N ILE A 315 -1.69 -10.81 -4.66
CA ILE A 315 -2.72 -10.76 -3.62
C ILE A 315 -3.20 -9.32 -3.46
N ILE A 316 -4.52 -9.13 -3.52
CA ILE A 316 -5.20 -7.89 -3.11
C ILE A 316 -6.14 -8.28 -1.96
N GLN A 317 -5.88 -7.74 -0.77
CA GLN A 317 -6.66 -8.09 0.41
C GLN A 317 -7.03 -6.87 1.26
N ALA A 318 -8.33 -6.63 1.37
CA ALA A 318 -8.89 -5.65 2.29
C ALA A 318 -9.49 -6.36 3.51
N LYS A 319 -9.53 -5.68 4.65
CA LYS A 319 -10.21 -6.22 5.83
C LYS A 319 -11.72 -6.13 5.72
N ASP A 320 -12.24 -5.03 5.19
CA ASP A 320 -13.68 -4.75 5.11
C ASP A 320 -14.15 -4.61 3.65
N GLN A 321 -14.19 -3.39 3.11
CA GLN A 321 -14.60 -3.13 1.73
C GLN A 321 -13.41 -3.10 0.76
N LEU A 322 -13.56 -3.74 -0.40
CA LEU A 322 -12.66 -3.62 -1.54
C LEU A 322 -13.43 -3.06 -2.74
N ASN A 323 -13.02 -1.88 -3.21
CA ASN A 323 -13.54 -1.27 -4.43
C ASN A 323 -12.48 -1.33 -5.53
N LEU A 324 -12.79 -2.01 -6.64
CA LEU A 324 -11.90 -2.17 -7.79
C LEU A 324 -12.52 -1.56 -9.04
N ASN A 325 -11.86 -0.60 -9.66
CA ASN A 325 -12.25 -0.08 -10.97
C ASN A 325 -11.06 -0.15 -11.92
N SER A 326 -11.25 -0.76 -13.10
CA SER A 326 -10.26 -0.69 -14.18
C SER A 326 -10.81 -1.10 -15.54
N GLN A 327 -10.21 -0.73 -16.66
CA GLN A 327 -10.62 -1.30 -17.96
C GLN A 327 -10.39 -2.82 -17.98
N LYS A 328 -9.20 -3.27 -17.58
CA LYS A 328 -8.86 -4.69 -17.54
C LYS A 328 -8.36 -5.09 -16.16
N LEU A 329 -8.88 -6.19 -15.64
CA LEU A 329 -8.34 -6.92 -14.50
C LEU A 329 -7.81 -8.27 -14.98
N ASN A 330 -6.52 -8.52 -14.76
CA ASN A 330 -5.91 -9.84 -14.89
C ASN A 330 -5.67 -10.42 -13.50
N ASN A 331 -6.48 -11.40 -13.09
CA ASN A 331 -6.37 -12.11 -11.82
C ASN A 331 -5.90 -13.56 -12.01
N ARG A 332 -5.16 -13.88 -13.09
CA ARG A 332 -4.71 -15.25 -13.35
C ARG A 332 -3.80 -15.76 -12.23
N LEU A 333 -4.12 -16.90 -11.61
CA LEU A 333 -3.42 -17.43 -10.42
C LEU A 333 -3.38 -16.46 -9.22
N GLY A 334 -4.09 -15.33 -9.30
CA GLY A 334 -4.11 -14.28 -8.29
C GLY A 334 -5.21 -14.51 -7.26
N GLN A 335 -5.14 -13.74 -6.18
CA GLN A 335 -6.11 -13.77 -5.09
C GLN A 335 -6.66 -12.38 -4.80
N ILE A 336 -7.97 -12.29 -4.68
CA ILE A 336 -8.70 -11.08 -4.27
C ILE A 336 -9.61 -11.45 -3.10
N LEU A 337 -9.42 -10.81 -1.94
CA LEU A 337 -10.13 -11.15 -0.70
C LEU A 337 -10.61 -9.91 0.06
N ALA A 338 -11.88 -9.90 0.47
CA ALA A 338 -12.43 -8.89 1.40
C ALA A 338 -13.67 -9.41 2.15
N GLU A 339 -14.24 -8.61 3.06
CA GLU A 339 -15.60 -8.88 3.57
C GLU A 339 -16.63 -8.56 2.48
N ASN A 340 -16.47 -7.41 1.83
CA ASN A 340 -17.32 -6.96 0.74
C ASN A 340 -16.46 -6.53 -0.45
N ILE A 341 -16.83 -6.95 -1.66
CA ILE A 341 -16.15 -6.58 -2.90
C ILE A 341 -17.16 -5.91 -3.83
N GLU A 342 -16.84 -4.70 -4.29
CA GLU A 342 -17.45 -4.10 -5.46
C GLU A 342 -16.40 -3.93 -6.55
N GLN A 343 -16.64 -4.50 -7.73
CA GLN A 343 -15.70 -4.43 -8.84
C GLN A 343 -16.38 -4.02 -10.15
N LYS A 344 -15.77 -3.11 -10.89
CA LYS A 344 -16.25 -2.62 -12.19
C LYS A 344 -15.13 -2.63 -13.22
N HIS A 345 -15.33 -3.38 -14.31
CA HIS A 345 -14.34 -3.50 -15.37
C HIS A 345 -14.93 -3.56 -16.77
N ASP A 346 -14.11 -3.35 -17.80
CA ASP A 346 -14.51 -3.75 -19.16
C ASP A 346 -14.28 -5.26 -19.31
N SER A 347 -13.11 -5.75 -18.87
CA SER A 347 -12.79 -7.18 -18.91
C SER A 347 -12.14 -7.70 -17.62
N VAL A 348 -12.49 -8.94 -17.26
CA VAL A 348 -11.87 -9.69 -16.15
C VAL A 348 -11.41 -11.05 -16.64
N GLU A 349 -10.13 -11.37 -16.42
CA GLU A 349 -9.55 -12.71 -16.59
C GLU A 349 -9.28 -13.31 -15.21
N ASN A 350 -10.11 -14.26 -14.76
CA ASN A 350 -9.94 -14.97 -13.49
C ASN A 350 -9.48 -16.43 -13.72
N THR A 351 -8.54 -16.64 -14.63
CA THR A 351 -8.06 -17.99 -14.97
C THR A 351 -7.26 -18.61 -13.84
N GLU A 352 -7.70 -19.74 -13.27
CA GLU A 352 -7.06 -20.39 -12.10
C GLU A 352 -6.86 -19.42 -10.91
N GLY A 353 -7.58 -18.29 -10.91
CA GLY A 353 -7.55 -17.25 -9.87
C GLY A 353 -8.66 -17.43 -8.85
N SER A 354 -8.61 -16.64 -7.78
CA SER A 354 -9.61 -16.66 -6.71
C SER A 354 -10.13 -15.26 -6.39
N ILE A 355 -11.45 -15.11 -6.34
CA ILE A 355 -12.15 -13.90 -5.87
C ILE A 355 -13.10 -14.29 -4.75
N VAL A 356 -12.82 -13.84 -3.53
CA VAL A 356 -13.57 -14.24 -2.32
C VAL A 356 -14.03 -13.00 -1.57
N ALA A 357 -15.35 -12.79 -1.49
CA ALA A 357 -15.94 -11.85 -0.55
C ALA A 357 -16.62 -12.64 0.57
N LYS A 358 -16.35 -12.38 1.85
CA LYS A 358 -17.02 -13.17 2.90
C LYS A 358 -18.53 -12.90 2.98
N GLN A 359 -18.96 -11.71 2.59
CA GLN A 359 -20.35 -11.28 2.59
C GLN A 359 -20.81 -11.05 1.16
N ASN A 360 -20.61 -9.86 0.60
CA ASN A 360 -21.22 -9.50 -0.66
C ASN A 360 -20.16 -9.30 -1.74
N LEU A 361 -20.36 -9.95 -2.89
CA LEU A 361 -19.62 -9.67 -4.11
C LEU A 361 -20.57 -9.07 -5.14
N LYS A 362 -20.30 -7.83 -5.55
CA LYS A 362 -20.99 -7.16 -6.65
C LYS A 362 -20.02 -6.90 -7.78
N SER A 363 -20.36 -7.36 -8.98
CA SER A 363 -19.50 -7.22 -10.15
C SER A 363 -20.25 -6.66 -11.34
N ILE A 364 -19.70 -5.62 -11.97
CA ILE A 364 -20.22 -5.01 -13.18
C ILE A 364 -19.13 -5.07 -14.25
N VAL A 365 -19.29 -5.91 -15.27
CA VAL A 365 -18.21 -6.19 -16.23
C VAL A 365 -18.74 -6.41 -17.63
N GLU A 366 -18.09 -5.90 -18.68
CA GLU A 366 -18.53 -6.25 -20.04
C GLU A 366 -18.21 -7.73 -20.33
N GLN A 367 -16.96 -8.15 -20.29
CA GLN A 367 -16.55 -9.54 -20.48
C GLN A 367 -15.90 -10.14 -19.23
N PHE A 368 -16.53 -11.16 -18.65
CA PHE A 368 -15.99 -11.87 -17.49
C PHE A 368 -15.65 -13.32 -17.84
N ASP A 369 -14.36 -13.68 -17.72
CA ASP A 369 -13.86 -15.03 -17.97
C ASP A 369 -13.41 -15.70 -16.66
N ASN A 370 -14.19 -16.66 -16.15
CA ASN A 370 -13.86 -17.47 -14.97
C ASN A 370 -13.35 -18.87 -15.37
N ASN A 371 -12.18 -18.95 -16.01
CA ASN A 371 -11.67 -20.22 -16.51
C ASN A 371 -10.92 -21.02 -15.44
N LYS A 372 -11.51 -22.12 -14.94
CA LYS A 372 -10.97 -22.87 -13.78
C LYS A 372 -10.72 -22.00 -12.54
N GLY A 373 -11.31 -20.80 -12.48
CA GLY A 373 -11.21 -19.90 -11.34
C GLY A 373 -12.23 -20.24 -10.27
N GLU A 374 -12.00 -19.72 -9.08
CA GLU A 374 -12.88 -19.85 -7.92
C GLU A 374 -13.48 -18.48 -7.58
N ILE A 375 -14.80 -18.42 -7.46
CA ILE A 375 -15.51 -17.25 -6.95
C ILE A 375 -16.41 -17.67 -5.81
N GLN A 376 -16.26 -17.04 -4.65
CA GLN A 376 -17.06 -17.34 -3.47
C GLN A 376 -17.56 -16.07 -2.79
N ALA A 377 -18.85 -16.07 -2.42
CA ALA A 377 -19.35 -15.12 -1.42
C ALA A 377 -20.56 -15.61 -0.64
N GLN A 378 -21.04 -14.84 0.34
CA GLN A 378 -22.36 -15.10 0.92
C GLN A 378 -23.47 -14.77 -0.07
N ASN A 379 -23.39 -13.59 -0.69
CA ASN A 379 -24.27 -13.17 -1.76
C ASN A 379 -23.44 -12.69 -2.94
N ILE A 380 -23.79 -13.15 -4.14
CA ILE A 380 -23.15 -12.72 -5.38
C ILE A 380 -24.19 -12.02 -6.25
N GLN A 381 -23.86 -10.82 -6.71
CA GLN A 381 -24.63 -10.07 -7.69
C GLN A 381 -23.75 -9.67 -8.87
N PHE A 382 -24.01 -10.28 -10.02
CA PHE A 382 -23.33 -10.00 -11.27
C PHE A 382 -24.23 -9.25 -12.24
N THR A 383 -23.68 -8.21 -12.86
CA THR A 383 -24.27 -7.49 -13.98
C THR A 383 -23.24 -7.45 -15.11
N HIS A 384 -23.37 -8.36 -16.07
CA HIS A 384 -22.39 -8.54 -17.13
C HIS A 384 -22.95 -8.32 -18.53
N VAL A 385 -22.10 -8.07 -19.52
CA VAL A 385 -22.51 -8.26 -20.93
C VAL A 385 -22.35 -9.73 -21.28
N GLN A 386 -21.17 -10.29 -21.06
CA GLN A 386 -20.85 -11.69 -21.26
C GLN A 386 -20.19 -12.27 -20.00
N LEU A 387 -20.69 -13.40 -19.54
CA LEU A 387 -20.08 -14.20 -18.48
C LEU A 387 -19.77 -15.60 -19.03
N ASN A 388 -18.49 -15.94 -19.10
CA ASN A 388 -18.00 -17.27 -19.44
C ASN A 388 -17.49 -17.94 -18.17
N ASN A 389 -18.17 -18.98 -17.71
CA ASN A 389 -17.79 -19.74 -16.54
C ASN A 389 -17.43 -21.19 -16.91
N SER A 390 -16.16 -21.55 -16.75
CA SER A 390 -15.71 -22.96 -16.76
C SER A 390 -15.04 -23.37 -15.44
N GLY A 391 -15.05 -22.47 -14.44
CA GLY A 391 -14.62 -22.70 -13.07
C GLY A 391 -15.79 -22.89 -12.11
N ASN A 392 -15.63 -22.43 -10.88
CA ASN A 392 -16.66 -22.50 -9.84
C ASN A 392 -17.11 -21.09 -9.43
N ILE A 393 -18.42 -20.91 -9.31
CA ILE A 393 -19.05 -19.73 -8.71
C ILE A 393 -20.02 -20.24 -7.64
N TYR A 394 -19.72 -19.94 -6.39
CA TYR A 394 -20.47 -20.42 -5.22
C TYR A 394 -20.94 -19.26 -4.33
N ALA A 395 -22.24 -19.24 -4.04
CA ALA A 395 -22.81 -18.35 -3.03
C ALA A 395 -23.30 -19.14 -1.80
N ASP A 396 -22.88 -18.81 -0.57
CA ASP A 396 -23.43 -19.47 0.63
C ASP A 396 -24.96 -19.25 0.74
N GLN A 397 -25.48 -18.13 0.22
CA GLN A 397 -26.91 -17.82 0.19
C GLN A 397 -27.43 -17.65 -1.24
N ASN A 398 -27.27 -16.46 -1.83
CA ASN A 398 -27.96 -16.13 -3.09
C ASN A 398 -26.97 -15.78 -4.20
N LEU A 399 -27.19 -16.35 -5.38
CA LEU A 399 -26.47 -16.01 -6.61
C LEU A 399 -27.44 -15.33 -7.58
N LYS A 400 -27.18 -14.08 -7.91
CA LYS A 400 -27.93 -13.32 -8.91
C LYS A 400 -27.02 -12.94 -10.06
N ILE A 401 -27.40 -13.33 -11.27
CA ILE A 401 -26.67 -13.01 -12.50
C ILE A 401 -27.62 -12.30 -13.45
N ALA A 402 -27.30 -11.08 -13.82
CA ALA A 402 -27.88 -10.36 -14.94
C ALA A 402 -26.84 -10.29 -16.06
N ALA A 403 -27.09 -10.89 -17.23
CA ALA A 403 -26.14 -10.90 -18.35
C ALA A 403 -26.81 -10.61 -19.70
N GLN A 404 -26.05 -10.33 -20.76
CA GLN A 404 -26.59 -10.53 -22.12
C GLN A 404 -26.39 -11.98 -22.53
N LEU A 405 -25.17 -12.49 -22.40
CA LEU A 405 -24.81 -13.89 -22.66
C LEU A 405 -24.22 -14.52 -21.40
N LEU A 406 -24.81 -15.63 -20.95
CA LEU A 406 -24.25 -16.48 -19.92
C LEU A 406 -23.86 -17.82 -20.55
N GLN A 407 -22.56 -18.11 -20.61
CA GLN A 407 -22.03 -19.42 -20.98
C GLN A 407 -21.50 -20.11 -19.72
N ASN A 408 -22.06 -21.27 -19.41
CA ASN A 408 -21.66 -22.06 -18.25
C ASN A 408 -21.26 -23.48 -18.67
N ALA A 409 -19.97 -23.76 -18.63
CA ALA A 409 -19.38 -25.09 -18.73
C ALA A 409 -18.90 -25.63 -17.37
N GLY A 410 -18.85 -24.76 -16.35
CA GLY A 410 -18.42 -25.05 -14.98
C GLY A 410 -19.59 -25.17 -13.99
N THR A 411 -19.35 -24.75 -12.74
CA THR A 411 -20.36 -24.82 -11.67
C THR A 411 -20.88 -23.43 -11.31
N LEU A 412 -22.21 -23.29 -11.28
CA LEU A 412 -22.93 -22.22 -10.59
C LEU A 412 -23.70 -22.83 -9.43
N SER A 413 -23.41 -22.43 -8.19
CA SER A 413 -24.06 -23.02 -7.03
C SER A 413 -24.43 -21.98 -5.98
N ALA A 414 -25.53 -22.22 -5.29
CA ALA A 414 -25.97 -21.39 -4.18
C ALA A 414 -26.59 -22.24 -3.06
N GLY A 415 -26.36 -21.87 -1.81
CA GLY A 415 -27.00 -22.53 -0.66
C GLY A 415 -28.49 -22.23 -0.51
N GLN A 416 -28.96 -21.14 -1.11
CA GLN A 416 -30.36 -20.80 -1.23
C GLN A 416 -30.71 -20.65 -2.71
N ASN A 417 -30.90 -19.43 -3.21
CA ASN A 417 -31.51 -19.19 -4.51
C ASN A 417 -30.50 -18.83 -5.58
N ILE A 418 -30.80 -19.26 -6.80
CA ILE A 418 -30.15 -18.77 -8.02
C ILE A 418 -31.17 -18.01 -8.85
N GLN A 419 -30.83 -16.79 -9.25
CA GLN A 419 -31.59 -16.01 -10.21
C GLN A 419 -30.71 -15.68 -11.42
N LEU A 420 -31.08 -16.20 -12.59
CA LEU A 420 -30.45 -15.88 -13.87
C LEU A 420 -31.42 -15.01 -14.68
N ASN A 421 -30.99 -13.81 -15.05
CA ASN A 421 -31.72 -12.89 -15.91
C ASN A 421 -30.82 -12.51 -17.09
N SER A 422 -30.96 -13.21 -18.22
CA SER A 422 -30.05 -13.05 -19.36
C SER A 422 -30.78 -12.88 -20.68
N LYS A 423 -30.14 -12.41 -21.75
CA LYS A 423 -30.74 -12.58 -23.09
C LYS A 423 -30.59 -14.04 -23.55
N SER A 424 -29.40 -14.62 -23.39
CA SER A 424 -29.12 -16.03 -23.67
C SER A 424 -28.46 -16.71 -22.47
N VAL A 425 -28.91 -17.93 -22.17
CA VAL A 425 -28.29 -18.84 -21.22
C VAL A 425 -27.90 -20.12 -21.97
N GLU A 426 -26.59 -20.35 -22.07
CA GLU A 426 -25.98 -21.54 -22.63
C GLU A 426 -25.32 -22.33 -21.50
N HIS A 427 -25.97 -23.39 -21.05
CA HIS A 427 -25.48 -24.27 -20.01
C HIS A 427 -25.05 -25.60 -20.64
N GLU A 428 -23.74 -25.77 -20.79
CA GLU A 428 -23.14 -26.85 -21.55
C GLU A 428 -23.24 -28.21 -20.83
N ASN A 429 -23.11 -29.32 -21.58
CA ASN A 429 -23.22 -30.69 -21.08
C ASN A 429 -22.34 -31.00 -19.84
N SER A 430 -21.17 -30.36 -19.72
CA SER A 430 -20.26 -30.55 -18.58
C SER A 430 -20.62 -29.70 -17.35
N GLY A 431 -21.50 -28.71 -17.53
CA GLY A 431 -21.84 -27.74 -16.51
C GLY A 431 -22.77 -28.28 -15.43
N LEU A 432 -22.73 -27.60 -14.28
CA LEU A 432 -23.63 -27.80 -13.15
C LEU A 432 -24.25 -26.47 -12.71
N ILE A 433 -25.58 -26.43 -12.53
CA ILE A 433 -26.29 -25.34 -11.85
C ILE A 433 -27.08 -25.94 -10.69
N VAL A 434 -26.85 -25.48 -9.46
CA VAL A 434 -27.54 -26.00 -8.27
C VAL A 434 -27.95 -24.89 -7.30
N ALA A 435 -29.25 -24.73 -7.09
CA ALA A 435 -29.81 -23.97 -5.98
C ALA A 435 -30.14 -24.90 -4.80
N GLY A 436 -29.84 -24.50 -3.57
CA GLY A 436 -30.14 -25.28 -2.37
C GLY A 436 -29.03 -26.23 -1.91
N LEU A 437 -27.78 -25.97 -2.26
CA LEU A 437 -26.66 -26.86 -1.90
C LEU A 437 -26.17 -26.57 -0.47
N ASP A 438 -26.19 -27.57 0.41
CA ASP A 438 -25.59 -27.42 1.74
C ASP A 438 -24.04 -27.42 1.68
N ARG A 439 -23.39 -27.12 2.82
CA ARG A 439 -21.92 -27.07 2.92
C ARG A 439 -21.25 -28.43 2.72
N GLN A 440 -22.01 -29.52 2.71
CA GLN A 440 -21.54 -30.88 2.46
C GLN A 440 -21.74 -31.30 0.99
N GLY A 441 -22.26 -30.39 0.14
CA GLY A 441 -22.53 -30.68 -1.27
C GLY A 441 -23.80 -31.50 -1.49
N LYS A 442 -24.68 -31.60 -0.50
CA LYS A 442 -25.97 -32.28 -0.62
C LYS A 442 -27.07 -31.27 -0.96
N LEU A 443 -27.97 -31.67 -1.85
CA LEU A 443 -29.16 -30.89 -2.17
C LEU A 443 -30.12 -30.87 -0.95
N GLY A 444 -30.40 -29.68 -0.45
CA GLY A 444 -31.37 -29.41 0.60
C GLY A 444 -32.80 -29.32 0.07
N ALA A 445 -33.76 -29.09 0.96
CA ALA A 445 -35.19 -28.90 0.62
C ALA A 445 -35.56 -27.43 0.33
N LEU A 446 -34.60 -26.52 0.40
CA LEU A 446 -34.75 -25.08 0.14
C LEU A 446 -33.91 -24.72 -1.08
N GLY A 447 -34.28 -23.65 -1.79
CA GLY A 447 -33.50 -23.09 -2.89
C GLY A 447 -34.23 -23.15 -4.21
N ASP A 448 -34.60 -21.97 -4.71
CA ASP A 448 -35.23 -21.82 -6.02
C ASP A 448 -34.19 -21.46 -7.08
N LEU A 449 -34.27 -22.13 -8.23
CA LEU A 449 -33.54 -21.78 -9.44
C LEU A 449 -34.51 -21.11 -10.41
N ASN A 450 -34.36 -19.80 -10.58
CA ASN A 450 -35.19 -18.98 -11.47
C ASN A 450 -34.35 -18.55 -12.68
N ILE A 451 -34.74 -18.97 -13.88
CA ILE A 451 -34.08 -18.63 -15.14
C ILE A 451 -35.06 -17.83 -15.98
N ILE A 452 -34.72 -16.58 -16.28
CA ILE A 452 -35.49 -15.68 -17.13
C ILE A 452 -34.58 -15.27 -18.27
N ALA A 453 -34.90 -15.68 -19.50
CA ALA A 453 -34.11 -15.29 -20.67
C ALA A 453 -34.89 -15.28 -21.98
N ASP A 454 -34.29 -14.73 -23.05
CA ASP A 454 -34.88 -14.85 -24.39
C ASP A 454 -34.63 -16.24 -24.98
N GLN A 455 -33.43 -16.79 -24.76
CA GLN A 455 -32.97 -18.10 -25.21
C GLN A 455 -32.37 -18.90 -24.05
N VAL A 456 -32.71 -20.18 -23.95
CA VAL A 456 -32.27 -21.07 -22.87
C VAL A 456 -31.93 -22.44 -23.43
N ALA A 457 -30.66 -22.82 -23.33
CA ALA A 457 -30.17 -24.16 -23.63
C ALA A 457 -29.56 -24.78 -22.37
N LEU A 458 -30.27 -25.70 -21.70
CA LEU A 458 -29.80 -26.40 -20.49
C LEU A 458 -29.38 -27.84 -20.80
N HIS A 459 -28.26 -27.98 -21.49
CA HIS A 459 -27.69 -29.29 -21.82
C HIS A 459 -26.95 -29.91 -20.61
N GLY A 460 -26.47 -29.09 -19.68
CA GLY A 460 -25.85 -29.54 -18.43
C GLY A 460 -26.85 -29.85 -17.31
N LYS A 461 -26.34 -30.34 -16.18
CA LYS A 461 -27.18 -30.73 -15.03
C LYS A 461 -27.71 -29.50 -14.29
N SER A 462 -29.01 -29.46 -14.03
CA SER A 462 -29.66 -28.36 -13.33
C SER A 462 -30.55 -28.87 -12.18
N PHE A 463 -30.30 -28.42 -10.95
CA PHE A 463 -31.03 -28.86 -9.76
C PHE A 463 -31.47 -27.67 -8.90
N ALA A 464 -32.60 -27.84 -8.22
CA ALA A 464 -33.10 -26.91 -7.22
C ALA A 464 -33.58 -27.69 -5.99
N GLY A 465 -33.35 -27.18 -4.78
CA GLY A 465 -33.86 -27.83 -3.57
C GLY A 465 -35.38 -27.70 -3.42
N ASN A 466 -35.98 -26.65 -3.99
CA ASN A 466 -37.42 -26.38 -3.94
C ASN A 466 -38.06 -26.31 -5.35
N THR A 467 -37.86 -25.22 -6.09
CA THR A 467 -38.44 -25.07 -7.44
C THR A 467 -37.42 -24.71 -8.51
N LEU A 468 -37.57 -25.30 -9.70
CA LEU A 468 -36.91 -24.86 -10.91
C LEU A 468 -37.93 -24.16 -11.81
N ASN A 469 -37.82 -22.83 -11.94
CA ASN A 469 -38.67 -22.02 -12.79
C ASN A 469 -37.86 -21.54 -14.01
N VAL A 470 -38.36 -21.83 -15.22
CA VAL A 470 -37.75 -21.37 -16.48
C VAL A 470 -38.77 -20.57 -17.28
N GLN A 471 -38.44 -19.30 -17.55
CA GLN A 471 -39.20 -18.38 -18.38
C GLN A 471 -38.36 -17.98 -19.59
N ALA A 472 -38.75 -18.45 -20.77
CA ALA A 472 -38.07 -18.18 -22.03
C ALA A 472 -38.94 -17.32 -22.98
N SER A 473 -38.33 -16.43 -23.77
CA SER A 473 -39.05 -15.63 -24.78
C SER A 473 -39.41 -16.44 -26.04
N LEU A 474 -40.41 -15.92 -26.75
CA LEU A 474 -41.09 -16.48 -27.93
C LEU A 474 -40.25 -16.62 -29.20
N GLN A 475 -38.95 -16.38 -29.18
CA GLN A 475 -38.05 -16.62 -30.33
C GLN A 475 -36.97 -17.67 -30.07
N SER A 476 -37.00 -18.34 -28.91
CA SER A 476 -36.20 -19.52 -28.66
C SER A 476 -36.50 -20.61 -29.71
N LYS A 477 -35.44 -21.07 -30.37
CA LYS A 477 -35.48 -22.19 -31.31
C LYS A 477 -35.41 -23.54 -30.58
N ASP A 478 -34.86 -23.53 -29.36
CA ASP A 478 -34.63 -24.70 -28.53
C ASP A 478 -34.88 -24.32 -27.07
N LEU A 479 -35.83 -24.98 -26.41
CA LEU A 479 -35.90 -25.07 -24.95
C LEU A 479 -35.57 -26.52 -24.61
N ASP A 480 -34.32 -26.73 -24.21
CA ASP A 480 -33.84 -28.02 -23.74
C ASP A 480 -33.68 -27.96 -22.22
N VAL A 481 -34.48 -28.75 -21.51
CA VAL A 481 -34.46 -28.91 -20.04
C VAL A 481 -34.20 -30.37 -19.63
N SER A 482 -33.60 -31.15 -20.53
CA SER A 482 -33.52 -32.61 -20.45
C SER A 482 -32.68 -33.18 -19.31
N ALA A 483 -31.92 -32.35 -18.60
CA ALA A 483 -31.02 -32.74 -17.54
C ALA A 483 -31.42 -32.20 -16.15
N SER A 484 -32.69 -31.80 -15.97
CA SER A 484 -33.18 -31.33 -14.66
C SER A 484 -33.65 -32.46 -13.74
N GLY A 485 -33.33 -32.36 -12.44
CA GLY A 485 -33.64 -33.40 -11.45
C GLY A 485 -34.81 -33.10 -10.50
N THR A 486 -35.59 -32.05 -10.74
CA THR A 486 -36.66 -31.55 -9.85
C THR A 486 -37.89 -31.07 -10.63
N ASN A 487 -39.05 -30.95 -9.96
CA ASN A 487 -40.28 -30.40 -10.54
C ASN A 487 -39.99 -29.08 -11.27
N ILE A 488 -40.30 -29.04 -12.58
CA ILE A 488 -40.04 -27.89 -13.46
C ILE A 488 -41.34 -27.12 -13.68
N ASN A 489 -41.34 -25.84 -13.35
CA ASN A 489 -42.38 -24.92 -13.83
C ASN A 489 -41.85 -24.17 -15.06
N VAL A 490 -42.36 -24.52 -16.24
CA VAL A 490 -42.07 -23.80 -17.48
C VAL A 490 -43.21 -22.84 -17.79
N LEU A 491 -42.97 -21.53 -17.61
CA LEU A 491 -43.95 -20.48 -17.91
C LEU A 491 -43.65 -19.91 -19.31
N GLN A 492 -44.43 -20.32 -20.31
CA GLN A 492 -44.39 -19.77 -21.66
C GLN A 492 -45.58 -18.83 -21.91
N ALA A 493 -45.35 -17.69 -22.55
CA ALA A 493 -46.40 -16.84 -23.09
C ALA A 493 -46.60 -17.12 -24.59
N GLU A 494 -47.84 -17.43 -24.98
CA GLU A 494 -48.52 -17.58 -26.29
C GLU A 494 -47.82 -17.75 -27.67
N GLN A 495 -48.15 -18.91 -28.30
CA GLN A 495 -48.20 -19.27 -29.74
C GLN A 495 -47.01 -18.91 -30.67
N ALA A 496 -46.26 -19.94 -31.09
CA ALA A 496 -45.56 -19.94 -32.38
C ALA A 496 -45.52 -21.37 -32.97
N ASN A 497 -46.09 -21.52 -34.17
CA ASN A 497 -46.11 -22.76 -34.94
C ASN A 497 -44.70 -23.30 -35.21
N GLY A 498 -44.41 -24.54 -34.77
CA GLY A 498 -43.25 -25.31 -35.21
C GLY A 498 -42.01 -25.31 -34.29
N LYS A 499 -42.19 -25.38 -32.97
CA LYS A 499 -41.09 -25.45 -31.99
C LYS A 499 -41.09 -26.76 -31.21
N ASN A 500 -39.90 -27.28 -30.91
CA ASN A 500 -39.71 -28.51 -30.14
C ASN A 500 -39.38 -28.17 -28.67
N LEU A 501 -40.11 -28.78 -27.75
CA LEU A 501 -39.77 -28.83 -26.32
C LEU A 501 -39.16 -30.20 -26.06
N THR A 502 -37.87 -30.24 -25.68
CA THR A 502 -37.18 -31.50 -25.37
C THR A 502 -37.08 -31.65 -23.85
N THR A 503 -37.84 -32.59 -23.30
CA THR A 503 -37.79 -32.96 -21.87
C THR A 503 -37.24 -34.38 -21.72
N GLY A 504 -35.96 -34.51 -21.42
CA GLY A 504 -35.36 -35.78 -20.96
C GLY A 504 -35.67 -36.05 -19.49
N HIS A 505 -36.07 -37.29 -19.18
CA HIS A 505 -36.04 -37.91 -17.85
C HIS A 505 -36.52 -37.07 -16.64
N ALA A 506 -37.63 -36.33 -16.78
CA ALA A 506 -38.33 -35.79 -15.62
C ALA A 506 -38.97 -36.94 -14.82
N THR A 507 -38.31 -37.36 -13.74
CA THR A 507 -38.89 -38.30 -12.78
C THR A 507 -39.98 -37.57 -12.00
N ASP A 508 -41.23 -37.88 -12.36
CA ASP A 508 -42.50 -37.38 -11.80
C ASP A 508 -43.12 -36.17 -12.53
N LEU A 509 -43.71 -36.45 -13.69
CA LEU A 509 -44.55 -35.52 -14.46
C LEU A 509 -45.95 -35.29 -13.85
N SER A 510 -46.25 -35.84 -12.66
CA SER A 510 -47.60 -35.78 -12.09
C SER A 510 -47.95 -34.44 -11.44
N ASN A 511 -46.96 -33.57 -11.18
CA ASN A 511 -47.18 -32.19 -10.77
C ASN A 511 -46.67 -31.19 -11.82
N THR A 512 -47.53 -30.98 -12.83
CA THR A 512 -47.79 -29.68 -13.47
C THR A 512 -46.69 -29.08 -14.37
N ILE A 513 -46.58 -29.61 -15.60
CA ILE A 513 -46.30 -28.72 -16.74
C ILE A 513 -47.56 -27.85 -16.93
N GLN A 514 -47.60 -26.67 -16.32
CA GLN A 514 -48.60 -25.63 -16.63
C GLN A 514 -48.11 -24.83 -17.83
N THR A 515 -48.14 -25.44 -19.02
CA THR A 515 -48.03 -24.66 -20.26
C THR A 515 -49.30 -23.84 -20.38
N GLN A 516 -49.20 -22.51 -20.34
CA GLN A 516 -50.36 -21.64 -20.55
C GLN A 516 -50.86 -21.60 -22.01
N THR A 517 -50.35 -22.45 -22.93
CA THR A 517 -50.87 -22.58 -24.29
C THR A 517 -50.80 -23.97 -24.91
N SER A 518 -51.89 -24.35 -25.58
CA SER A 518 -52.09 -25.54 -26.40
C SER A 518 -51.38 -25.42 -27.77
N GLY A 519 -50.43 -26.31 -28.07
CA GLY A 519 -49.77 -26.37 -29.39
C GLY A 519 -48.40 -27.05 -29.50
N TRP A 520 -47.84 -27.63 -28.44
CA TRP A 520 -46.52 -28.27 -28.47
C TRP A 520 -46.58 -29.76 -28.81
N HIS A 521 -45.63 -30.24 -29.61
CA HIS A 521 -45.32 -31.66 -29.71
C HIS A 521 -44.22 -32.00 -28.69
N LEU A 522 -44.57 -32.87 -27.73
CA LEU A 522 -43.62 -33.44 -26.78
C LEU A 522 -42.90 -34.59 -27.49
N GLU A 523 -41.60 -34.41 -27.80
CA GLU A 523 -40.77 -35.51 -28.30
C GLU A 523 -40.11 -36.20 -27.10
N SER A 524 -40.62 -37.38 -26.73
CA SER A 524 -39.97 -38.27 -25.77
C SER A 524 -38.89 -39.08 -26.49
N HIS A 525 -37.64 -39.00 -26.04
CA HIS A 525 -36.57 -39.93 -26.42
C HIS A 525 -35.99 -40.62 -25.19
#